data_AF-A0A7W1EN69-F1
#
_entry.id   AF-A0A7W1EN69-F1
#
_cell.length_a   1.000
_cell.length_b   1.000
_cell.length_c   1.000
_cell.angle_alpha   90.00
_cell.angle_beta   90.00
_cell.angle_gamma   90.00
#
_symmetry.space_group_name_H-M   'P 1'
#
loop_
_entity.id
_entity.type
_entity.pdbx_description
1 polymer ?
#
loop_
_entity_poly.entity_id
_entity_poly.type
_entity_poly.pdbx_seq_one_letter_code
_entity_poly.pdbx_strand_id
1 'polypeptide(L)'
;MQPHRIVLILSVAAFVGCGGATPAPSPGPSPSPGSPPGAGMPAMPAPLVAGAWPIRTREHVDLWLHAYAMITPDTTLVPYFRRGYRDRMAGLRRVRGATSLLDANRDRLLARLAVQPSLATGGQFLPLYFESWDQMRQVIEIFVRGGGGANTNDPNLGAYLSILGGAFQSAADREWLRQFVEATDDENRKFYEAYWTSEVAARRAVIAATDSMWQRQWRPALQRYLNNTQQQNGELYLSLPLGGEGRTVQFGKQQNAVAVQMPDTRDNAEVALYVMAHE
;
A
#
# COMPACT_ATOMS: atom_id res chain seq x y z
N MET A 1 29.60 14.92 -42.36
CA MET A 1 30.98 14.67 -41.89
C MET A 1 30.95 14.72 -40.38
N GLN A 2 30.72 13.57 -39.76
CA GLN A 2 31.69 12.70 -39.08
C GLN A 2 31.68 12.93 -37.55
N PRO A 3 31.48 11.88 -36.73
CA PRO A 3 31.29 11.96 -35.29
C PRO A 3 32.61 11.84 -34.51
N HIS A 4 32.74 12.57 -33.40
CA HIS A 4 33.84 12.38 -32.45
C HIS A 4 33.58 11.15 -31.58
N ARG A 5 34.30 10.06 -31.90
CA ARG A 5 34.54 8.91 -31.03
C ARG A 5 35.58 9.30 -29.98
N ILE A 6 35.27 9.11 -28.70
CA ILE A 6 36.25 9.10 -27.62
C ILE A 6 36.59 7.63 -27.33
N VAL A 7 37.83 7.28 -27.65
CA VAL A 7 38.51 6.03 -27.28
C VAL A 7 39.76 6.45 -26.52
N LEU A 8 39.96 5.95 -25.31
CA LEU A 8 41.25 5.88 -24.61
C LEU A 8 41.01 5.17 -23.27
N ILE A 9 41.80 4.26 -22.70
CA ILE A 9 42.95 3.44 -23.10
C ILE A 9 43.02 2.38 -21.96
N LEU A 10 43.21 1.10 -22.28
CA LEU A 10 43.54 0.08 -21.29
C LEU A 10 45.02 0.24 -20.89
N SER A 11 45.30 0.39 -19.60
CA SER A 11 46.64 0.30 -19.04
C SER A 11 46.82 -1.08 -18.38
N VAL A 12 47.59 -1.94 -19.05
CA VAL A 12 48.10 -3.20 -18.51
C VAL A 12 49.43 -2.92 -17.81
N ALA A 13 49.51 -3.19 -16.50
CA ALA A 13 50.75 -3.22 -15.75
C ALA A 13 50.96 -4.63 -15.21
N ALA A 14 51.97 -5.32 -15.74
CA ALA A 14 52.47 -6.59 -15.25
C ALA A 14 53.61 -6.33 -14.26
N PHE A 15 53.57 -6.96 -13.08
CA PHE A 15 54.73 -7.15 -12.22
C PHE A 15 54.77 -8.59 -11.72
N VAL A 16 55.97 -9.16 -11.77
CA VAL A 16 56.33 -10.54 -11.48
C VAL A 16 56.82 -10.66 -10.04
N GLY A 17 56.32 -11.70 -9.33
CA GLY A 17 57.03 -12.63 -8.44
C GLY A 17 57.84 -12.14 -7.23
N CYS A 18 57.47 -12.61 -6.03
CA CYS A 18 58.24 -13.57 -5.22
C CYS A 18 57.52 -13.91 -3.91
N GLY A 19 57.71 -15.15 -3.43
CA GLY A 19 56.97 -15.77 -2.33
C GLY A 19 57.35 -15.29 -0.92
N GLY A 20 56.46 -15.56 0.03
CA GLY A 20 56.67 -15.33 1.46
C GLY A 20 55.41 -15.61 2.27
N ALA A 21 55.41 -16.74 2.98
CA ALA A 21 54.62 -17.13 4.15
C ALA A 21 53.23 -16.48 4.38
N THR A 22 52.17 -17.28 4.27
CA THR A 22 50.84 -17.01 4.83
C THR A 22 50.85 -17.01 6.36
N PRO A 23 50.50 -15.90 7.05
CA PRO A 23 50.01 -15.97 8.42
C PRO A 23 48.51 -16.32 8.40
N ALA A 24 48.11 -17.23 9.29
CA ALA A 24 46.73 -17.60 9.52
C ALA A 24 45.87 -16.36 9.89
N PRO A 25 44.63 -16.23 9.39
CA PRO A 25 43.74 -15.17 9.83
C PRO A 25 43.36 -15.38 11.30
N SER A 26 43.54 -14.34 12.11
CA SER A 26 43.06 -14.29 13.49
C SER A 26 41.54 -14.51 13.55
N PRO A 27 41.01 -15.25 14.53
CA PRO A 27 39.58 -15.39 14.70
C PRO A 27 38.95 -14.04 15.05
N GLY A 28 37.95 -13.63 14.26
CA GLY A 28 37.14 -12.46 14.54
C GLY A 28 36.36 -12.61 15.87
N PRO A 29 36.04 -11.50 16.55
CA PRO A 29 35.36 -11.53 17.83
C PRO A 29 33.97 -12.16 17.72
N SER A 30 33.67 -13.09 18.64
CA SER A 30 32.38 -13.76 18.77
C SER A 30 31.22 -12.77 18.95
N PRO A 31 30.06 -12.98 18.30
CA PRO A 31 28.88 -12.16 18.54
C PRO A 31 28.36 -12.37 19.97
N SER A 32 28.13 -11.27 20.68
CA SER A 32 27.48 -11.28 21.98
C SER A 32 26.01 -11.74 21.85
N PRO A 33 25.45 -12.47 22.84
CA PRO A 33 24.10 -13.00 22.76
C PRO A 33 23.05 -11.90 22.67
N GLY A 34 22.20 -11.99 21.65
CA GLY A 34 21.11 -11.07 21.40
C GLY A 34 20.07 -11.04 22.53
N SER A 35 19.59 -9.85 22.82
CA SER A 35 18.45 -9.59 23.70
C SER A 35 17.20 -10.35 23.23
N PRO A 36 16.36 -10.86 24.15
CA PRO A 36 15.20 -11.66 23.79
C PRO A 36 14.13 -10.83 23.03
N PRO A 37 13.43 -11.43 22.06
CA PRO A 37 12.36 -10.74 21.33
C PRO A 37 11.19 -10.41 22.25
N GLY A 38 10.69 -9.18 22.13
CA GLY A 38 9.54 -8.66 22.84
C GLY A 38 8.31 -9.57 22.70
N ALA A 39 7.56 -9.68 23.79
CA ALA A 39 6.37 -10.50 23.94
C ALA A 39 5.42 -10.36 22.76
N GLY A 40 5.17 -11.48 22.08
CA GLY A 40 4.25 -11.57 20.97
C GLY A 40 2.81 -11.33 21.42
N MET A 41 2.04 -10.62 20.58
CA MET A 41 0.59 -10.61 20.66
C MET A 41 0.03 -12.04 20.57
N PRO A 42 -1.02 -12.39 21.34
CA PRO A 42 -1.67 -13.68 21.21
C PRO A 42 -2.31 -13.81 19.82
N ALA A 43 -1.90 -14.85 19.10
CA ALA A 43 -2.53 -15.22 17.83
C ALA A 43 -3.93 -15.78 18.12
N MET A 44 -4.96 -15.20 17.48
CA MET A 44 -6.30 -15.78 17.52
C MET A 44 -6.32 -17.11 16.75
N PRO A 45 -7.05 -18.13 17.22
CA PRO A 45 -7.15 -19.40 16.52
C PRO A 45 -8.10 -19.26 15.33
N ALA A 46 -7.55 -19.15 14.12
CA ALA A 46 -8.29 -19.33 12.88
C ALA A 46 -8.23 -20.82 12.48
N PRO A 47 -9.34 -21.43 12.03
CA PRO A 47 -9.33 -22.80 11.53
C PRO A 47 -8.41 -22.91 10.30
N LEU A 48 -7.66 -24.02 10.20
CA LEU A 48 -6.81 -24.38 9.07
C LEU A 48 -7.67 -24.62 7.81
N VAL A 49 -8.11 -23.55 7.17
CA VAL A 49 -8.61 -23.58 5.79
C VAL A 49 -7.38 -23.66 4.89
N ALA A 50 -7.41 -24.51 3.87
CA ALA A 50 -6.39 -24.52 2.83
C ALA A 50 -6.20 -23.09 2.30
N GLY A 51 -4.98 -22.56 2.44
CA GLY A 51 -4.72 -21.12 2.53
C GLY A 51 -5.52 -20.24 1.56
N ALA A 52 -6.49 -19.45 2.03
CA ALA A 52 -7.37 -18.71 1.12
C ALA A 52 -6.66 -17.43 0.64
N TRP A 53 -6.56 -17.25 -0.67
CA TRP A 53 -6.16 -16.00 -1.33
C TRP A 53 -7.27 -15.56 -2.30
N PRO A 54 -8.42 -15.07 -1.81
CA PRO A 54 -9.46 -14.58 -2.68
C PRO A 54 -9.06 -13.26 -3.35
N ILE A 55 -9.53 -13.04 -4.58
CA ILE A 55 -9.53 -11.71 -5.18
C ILE A 55 -10.76 -10.94 -4.68
N ARG A 56 -10.56 -9.72 -4.22
CA ARG A 56 -11.61 -8.82 -3.75
C ARG A 56 -11.52 -7.42 -4.37
N THR A 57 -12.63 -6.71 -4.30
CA THR A 57 -12.71 -5.27 -4.48
C THR A 57 -13.35 -4.69 -3.22
N ARG A 58 -12.89 -3.52 -2.76
CA ARG A 58 -13.41 -2.85 -1.56
C ARG A 58 -13.53 -1.36 -1.84
N GLU A 59 -14.75 -0.84 -1.77
CA GLU A 59 -15.03 0.57 -2.05
C GLU A 59 -14.25 1.50 -1.13
N HIS A 60 -14.20 1.22 0.18
CA HIS A 60 -13.55 2.12 1.15
C HIS A 60 -12.03 2.22 0.94
N VAL A 61 -11.40 1.14 0.46
CA VAL A 61 -9.98 1.14 0.08
C VAL A 61 -9.78 2.05 -1.12
N ASP A 62 -10.61 1.88 -2.15
CA ASP A 62 -10.58 2.68 -3.37
C ASP A 62 -10.92 4.16 -3.11
N LEU A 63 -11.88 4.45 -2.24
CA LEU A 63 -12.29 5.81 -1.86
C LEU A 63 -11.15 6.56 -1.19
N TRP A 64 -10.49 5.91 -0.24
CA TRP A 64 -9.35 6.50 0.47
C TRP A 64 -8.17 6.75 -0.47
N LEU A 65 -7.83 5.76 -1.29
CA LEU A 65 -6.77 5.89 -2.29
C LEU A 65 -7.10 6.95 -3.35
N HIS A 66 -8.36 7.05 -3.75
CA HIS A 66 -8.85 8.14 -4.60
C HIS A 66 -8.60 9.50 -3.96
N ALA A 67 -9.02 9.68 -2.69
CA ALA A 67 -8.84 10.94 -1.99
C ALA A 67 -7.36 11.32 -1.88
N TYR A 68 -6.47 10.36 -1.59
CA TYR A 68 -5.02 10.56 -1.64
C TYR A 68 -4.53 10.97 -3.04
N ALA A 69 -4.96 10.28 -4.10
CA ALA A 69 -4.57 10.59 -5.48
C ALA A 69 -5.01 12.00 -5.93
N MET A 70 -6.10 12.51 -5.37
CA MET A 70 -6.63 13.84 -5.69
C MET A 70 -5.84 14.98 -5.04
N ILE A 71 -5.19 14.72 -3.90
CA ILE A 71 -4.45 15.74 -3.14
C ILE A 71 -2.93 15.58 -3.23
N THR A 72 -2.40 14.38 -3.33
CA THR A 72 -0.96 14.13 -3.30
C THR A 72 -0.36 14.28 -4.70
N PRO A 73 0.77 15.00 -4.86
CA PRO A 73 1.53 14.98 -6.10
C PRO A 73 2.25 13.62 -6.23
N ASP A 74 2.02 12.92 -7.34
CA ASP A 74 2.70 11.64 -7.62
C ASP A 74 4.12 11.92 -8.16
N THR A 75 5.09 12.04 -7.26
CA THR A 75 6.48 12.40 -7.59
C THR A 75 7.45 11.21 -7.57
N THR A 76 6.96 9.98 -7.42
CA THR A 76 7.80 8.78 -7.38
C THR A 76 8.17 8.31 -8.80
N LEU A 77 9.31 7.62 -8.93
CA LEU A 77 9.77 7.08 -10.22
C LEU A 77 8.79 6.03 -10.76
N VAL A 78 8.27 5.18 -9.86
CA VAL A 78 7.13 4.30 -10.12
C VAL A 78 5.91 4.94 -9.46
N PRO A 79 4.90 5.37 -10.24
CA PRO A 79 3.73 6.03 -9.69
C PRO A 79 2.86 5.05 -8.90
N TYR A 80 2.49 5.41 -7.66
CA TYR A 80 1.52 4.63 -6.87
C TYR A 80 0.15 4.65 -7.54
N PHE A 81 -0.24 5.80 -8.07
CA PHE A 81 -1.52 5.97 -8.72
C PHE A 81 -1.38 5.83 -10.23
N ARG A 82 -2.49 5.51 -10.90
CA ARG A 82 -2.46 5.50 -12.37
C ARG A 82 -2.05 6.86 -12.91
N ARG A 83 -1.18 6.85 -13.91
CA ARG A 83 -0.80 8.08 -14.63
C ARG A 83 -2.05 8.79 -15.16
N GLY A 84 -2.17 10.08 -14.85
CA GLY A 84 -3.31 10.90 -15.23
C GLY A 84 -4.62 10.58 -14.49
N TYR A 85 -4.58 9.80 -13.41
CA TYR A 85 -5.78 9.46 -12.63
C TYR A 85 -6.51 10.72 -12.14
N ARG A 86 -5.77 11.63 -11.49
CA ARG A 86 -6.32 12.88 -10.95
C ARG A 86 -7.00 13.73 -12.03
N ASP A 87 -6.36 13.90 -13.18
CA ASP A 87 -6.92 14.70 -14.29
C ASP A 87 -8.18 14.05 -14.87
N ARG A 88 -8.18 12.72 -15.00
CA ARG A 88 -9.36 11.95 -15.45
C ARG A 88 -10.52 12.11 -14.46
N MET A 89 -10.26 11.96 -13.17
CA MET A 89 -11.28 12.12 -12.13
C MET A 89 -11.80 13.55 -12.10
N ALA A 90 -10.92 14.56 -12.20
CA ALA A 90 -11.34 15.96 -12.30
C ALA A 90 -12.24 16.23 -13.52
N GLY A 91 -11.94 15.61 -14.67
CA GLY A 91 -12.79 15.66 -15.86
C GLY A 91 -14.16 15.02 -15.65
N LEU A 92 -14.21 13.81 -15.08
CA LEU A 92 -15.47 13.11 -14.79
C LEU A 92 -16.33 13.85 -13.77
N ARG A 93 -15.72 14.38 -12.71
CA ARG A 93 -16.40 15.20 -11.70
C ARG A 93 -17.01 16.45 -12.32
N ARG A 94 -16.26 17.14 -13.21
CA ARG A 94 -16.76 18.30 -13.94
C ARG A 94 -17.96 17.98 -14.82
N VAL A 95 -17.91 16.88 -15.58
CA VAL A 95 -19.05 16.42 -16.41
C VAL A 95 -20.29 16.13 -15.56
N ARG A 96 -20.10 15.63 -14.34
CA ARG A 96 -21.18 15.34 -13.39
C ARG A 96 -21.58 16.53 -12.50
N GLY A 97 -20.93 17.69 -12.64
CA GLY A 97 -21.15 18.84 -11.76
C GLY A 97 -20.82 18.57 -10.29
N ALA A 98 -19.94 17.61 -9.99
CA ALA A 98 -19.58 17.26 -8.63
C ALA A 98 -18.49 18.20 -8.08
N THR A 99 -18.73 18.79 -6.92
CA THR A 99 -17.76 19.57 -6.14
C THR A 99 -17.93 19.22 -4.67
N SER A 100 -16.82 18.91 -4.00
CA SER A 100 -16.84 18.40 -2.62
C SER A 100 -15.94 19.20 -1.70
N LEU A 101 -16.00 18.87 -0.41
CA LEU A 101 -15.08 19.36 0.59
C LEU A 101 -13.62 18.98 0.28
N LEU A 102 -13.37 17.96 -0.54
CA LEU A 102 -12.02 17.62 -0.99
C LEU A 102 -11.42 18.73 -1.88
N ASP A 103 -12.23 19.40 -2.70
CA ASP A 103 -11.79 20.57 -3.46
C ASP A 103 -11.58 21.77 -2.54
N ALA A 104 -12.55 22.03 -1.67
CA ALA A 104 -12.54 23.19 -0.79
C ALA A 104 -11.37 23.17 0.21
N ASN A 105 -11.00 21.97 0.70
CA ASN A 105 -9.93 21.79 1.68
C ASN A 105 -8.58 21.47 1.05
N ARG A 106 -8.49 21.35 -0.28
CA ARG A 106 -7.28 20.85 -0.97
C ARG A 106 -6.03 21.63 -0.61
N ASP A 107 -6.07 22.96 -0.67
CA ASP A 107 -4.89 23.79 -0.42
C ASP A 107 -4.42 23.69 1.03
N ARG A 108 -5.36 23.56 1.98
CA ARG A 108 -5.05 23.36 3.40
C ARG A 108 -4.42 21.98 3.65
N LEU A 109 -4.98 20.94 3.03
CA LEU A 109 -4.44 19.58 3.13
C LEU A 109 -3.02 19.52 2.55
N LEU A 110 -2.81 20.15 1.39
CA LEU A 110 -1.50 20.25 0.74
C LEU A 110 -0.48 21.05 1.54
N ALA A 111 -0.89 22.17 2.13
CA ALA A 111 0.00 22.99 2.96
C ALA A 111 0.57 22.16 4.12
N ARG A 112 -0.23 21.27 4.72
CA ARG A 112 0.26 20.36 5.75
C ARG A 112 1.19 19.29 5.21
N LEU A 113 0.91 18.71 4.03
CA LEU A 113 1.81 17.73 3.39
C LEU A 113 3.18 18.33 3.08
N ALA A 114 3.25 19.60 2.71
CA ALA A 114 4.52 20.30 2.50
C ALA A 114 5.35 20.44 3.78
N VAL A 115 4.68 20.55 4.94
CA VAL A 115 5.34 20.61 6.26
C VAL A 115 5.69 19.22 6.78
N GLN A 116 4.81 18.24 6.57
CA GLN A 116 4.96 16.86 7.04
C GLN A 116 4.77 15.87 5.87
N PRO A 117 5.80 15.62 5.04
CA PRO A 117 5.70 14.75 3.87
C PRO A 117 5.30 13.30 4.19
N SER A 118 5.57 12.82 5.41
CA SER A 118 5.20 11.46 5.82
C SER A 118 3.69 11.22 5.82
N LEU A 119 2.85 12.26 5.88
CA LEU A 119 1.40 12.12 5.80
C LEU A 119 0.92 11.63 4.43
N ALA A 120 1.69 11.92 3.37
CA ALA A 120 1.37 11.53 2.01
C ALA A 120 1.47 10.01 1.79
N THR A 121 2.31 9.32 2.58
CA THR A 121 2.61 7.89 2.41
C THR A 121 2.28 7.05 3.64
N GLY A 122 2.47 7.57 4.85
CA GLY A 122 2.31 6.83 6.11
C GLY A 122 0.89 6.35 6.38
N GLY A 123 -0.12 7.08 5.88
CA GLY A 123 -1.54 6.73 6.03
C GLY A 123 -2.21 6.12 4.80
N GLN A 124 -1.50 5.98 3.67
CA GLN A 124 -2.10 5.72 2.37
C GLN A 124 -2.81 4.36 2.29
N PHE A 125 -2.31 3.33 3.00
CA PHE A 125 -2.84 1.97 2.98
C PHE A 125 -3.56 1.58 4.27
N LEU A 126 -3.89 2.56 5.12
CA LEU A 126 -4.68 2.34 6.34
C LEU A 126 -5.99 1.58 6.13
N PRO A 127 -6.77 1.81 5.05
CA PRO A 127 -8.03 1.10 4.84
C PRO A 127 -7.93 -0.41 4.81
N LEU A 128 -6.75 -0.97 4.51
CA LEU A 128 -6.55 -2.43 4.48
C LEU A 128 -6.71 -3.05 5.88
N TYR A 129 -6.44 -2.29 6.96
CA TYR A 129 -6.67 -2.75 8.34
C TYR A 129 -8.15 -2.79 8.74
N PHE A 130 -9.02 -2.11 8.00
CA PHE A 130 -10.43 -1.96 8.36
C PHE A 130 -11.32 -2.80 7.45
N GLU A 131 -12.38 -3.32 8.04
CA GLU A 131 -13.39 -4.10 7.34
C GLU A 131 -14.28 -3.20 6.48
N SER A 132 -14.60 -1.99 6.97
CA SER A 132 -15.52 -1.06 6.31
C SER A 132 -15.14 0.41 6.53
N TRP A 133 -15.73 1.28 5.71
CA TRP A 133 -15.61 2.73 5.87
C TRP A 133 -16.11 3.23 7.23
N ASP A 134 -17.25 2.71 7.69
CA ASP A 134 -17.86 3.14 8.96
C ASP A 134 -16.99 2.77 10.16
N GLN A 135 -16.43 1.55 10.17
CA GLN A 135 -15.49 1.13 11.20
C GLN A 135 -14.26 2.05 11.21
N MET A 136 -13.70 2.33 10.03
CA MET A 136 -12.54 3.21 9.90
C MET A 136 -12.81 4.61 10.43
N ARG A 137 -13.94 5.22 10.03
CA ARG A 137 -14.35 6.56 10.51
C ARG A 137 -14.55 6.59 12.02
N GLN A 138 -15.25 5.61 12.58
CA GLN A 138 -15.50 5.53 14.02
C GLN A 138 -14.19 5.44 14.82
N VAL A 139 -13.25 4.59 14.37
CA VAL A 139 -11.95 4.44 15.04
C VAL A 139 -11.12 5.71 14.92
N ILE A 140 -11.11 6.37 13.75
CA ILE A 140 -10.40 7.64 13.58
C ILE A 140 -11.00 8.75 14.46
N GLU A 141 -12.33 8.81 14.57
CA GLU A 141 -13.01 9.76 15.44
C GLU A 141 -12.60 9.58 16.91
N ILE A 142 -12.56 8.33 17.38
CA ILE A 142 -12.07 7.98 18.73
C ILE A 142 -10.61 8.42 18.89
N PHE A 143 -9.75 8.10 17.92
CA PHE A 143 -8.34 8.45 17.95
C PHE A 143 -8.08 9.96 18.01
N VAL A 144 -8.80 10.74 17.19
CA VAL A 144 -8.70 12.20 17.14
C VAL A 144 -9.21 12.81 18.44
N ARG A 145 -10.37 12.38 18.94
CA ARG A 145 -10.94 12.86 20.21
C ARG A 145 -10.07 12.52 21.42
N GLY A 146 -9.44 11.35 21.43
CA GLY A 146 -8.50 10.93 22.45
C GLY A 146 -7.13 11.63 22.38
N GLY A 147 -6.89 12.47 21.37
CA GLY A 147 -5.61 13.17 21.22
C GLY A 147 -4.45 12.24 20.84
N GLY A 148 -4.73 11.13 20.15
CA GLY A 148 -3.71 10.18 19.70
C GLY A 148 -3.57 8.93 20.56
N GLY A 149 -4.33 8.83 21.66
CA GLY A 149 -4.44 7.64 22.47
C GLY A 149 -5.81 7.57 23.15
N ALA A 150 -6.33 6.36 23.33
CA ALA A 150 -7.49 6.13 24.18
C ALA A 150 -7.16 4.98 25.13
N ASN A 151 -7.42 5.16 26.42
CA ASN A 151 -7.38 4.06 27.38
C ASN A 151 -8.53 3.12 27.03
N THR A 152 -8.21 2.02 26.35
CA THR A 152 -9.17 1.00 25.97
C THR A 152 -8.76 -0.34 26.55
N ASN A 153 -9.74 -1.08 27.08
CA ASN A 153 -9.56 -2.47 27.49
C ASN A 153 -9.82 -3.44 26.33
N ASP A 154 -10.29 -2.95 25.18
CA ASP A 154 -10.47 -3.74 23.97
C ASP A 154 -9.14 -3.84 23.20
N PRO A 155 -8.53 -5.05 23.11
CA PRO A 155 -7.26 -5.25 22.41
C PRO A 155 -7.33 -4.92 20.92
N ASN A 156 -8.48 -5.13 20.26
CA ASN A 156 -8.64 -4.86 18.83
C ASN A 156 -8.64 -3.36 18.57
N LEU A 157 -9.39 -2.59 19.37
CA LEU A 157 -9.36 -1.14 19.30
C LEU A 157 -7.95 -0.60 19.60
N GLY A 158 -7.26 -1.16 20.60
CA GLY A 158 -5.89 -0.79 20.92
C GLY A 158 -4.91 -0.98 19.75
N ALA A 159 -5.05 -2.07 19.00
CA ALA A 159 -4.24 -2.32 17.81
C ALA A 159 -4.46 -1.26 16.72
N TYR A 160 -5.72 -0.89 16.45
CA TYR A 160 -6.01 0.16 15.47
C TYR A 160 -5.47 1.53 15.89
N LEU A 161 -5.62 1.89 17.16
CA LEU A 161 -5.10 3.16 17.69
C LEU A 161 -3.57 3.21 17.61
N SER A 162 -2.90 2.08 17.83
CA SER A 162 -1.44 1.97 17.67
C SER A 162 -1.00 2.22 16.22
N ILE A 163 -1.71 1.61 15.25
CA ILE A 163 -1.46 1.82 13.82
C ILE A 163 -1.64 3.30 13.44
N LEU A 164 -2.75 3.92 13.87
CA LEU A 164 -3.00 5.35 13.65
C LEU A 164 -1.96 6.24 14.33
N GLY A 165 -1.54 5.89 15.55
CA GLY A 165 -0.49 6.59 16.30
C GLY A 165 0.87 6.56 15.60
N GLY A 166 1.18 5.46 14.89
CA GLY A 166 2.38 5.37 14.06
C GLY A 166 2.37 6.35 12.87
N ALA A 167 1.21 6.54 12.25
CA ALA A 167 1.05 7.39 11.06
C ALA A 167 0.81 8.89 11.40
N PHE A 168 0.11 9.18 12.50
CA PHE A 168 -0.37 10.53 12.85
C PHE A 168 0.02 10.93 14.28
N GLN A 169 1.30 11.27 14.44
CA GLN A 169 1.92 11.45 15.74
C GLN A 169 1.55 12.77 16.42
N SER A 170 1.49 13.88 15.67
CA SER A 170 1.25 15.21 16.25
C SER A 170 -0.23 15.60 16.25
N ALA A 171 -0.60 16.59 17.07
CA ALA A 171 -1.96 17.14 17.09
C ALA A 171 -2.37 17.73 15.72
N ALA A 172 -1.41 18.33 15.01
CA ALA A 172 -1.64 18.87 13.67
C ALA A 172 -1.86 17.76 12.62
N ASP A 173 -1.21 16.60 12.77
CA ASP A 173 -1.45 15.43 11.91
C ASP A 173 -2.84 14.84 12.12
N ARG A 174 -3.29 14.81 13.37
CA ARG A 174 -4.65 14.36 13.72
C ARG A 174 -5.72 15.32 13.21
N GLU A 175 -5.49 16.62 13.29
CA GLU A 175 -6.41 17.61 12.72
C GLU A 175 -6.45 17.53 11.19
N TRP A 176 -5.30 17.27 10.55
CA TRP A 176 -5.27 16.95 9.13
C TRP A 176 -6.08 15.71 8.79
N LEU A 177 -5.89 14.62 9.55
CA LEU A 177 -6.64 13.37 9.37
C LEU A 177 -8.15 13.59 9.50
N ARG A 178 -8.58 14.37 10.50
CA ARG A 178 -9.99 14.73 10.71
C ARG A 178 -10.58 15.42 9.49
N GLN A 179 -9.90 16.45 8.97
CA GLN A 179 -10.35 17.18 7.77
C GLN A 179 -10.33 16.30 6.53
N PHE A 180 -9.32 15.43 6.41
CA PHE A 180 -9.19 14.51 5.28
C PHE A 180 -10.33 13.48 5.26
N VAL A 181 -10.67 12.88 6.41
CA VAL A 181 -11.81 11.95 6.52
C VAL A 181 -13.14 12.65 6.22
N GLU A 182 -13.36 13.85 6.75
CA GLU A 182 -14.56 14.64 6.47
C GLU A 182 -14.71 14.97 4.98
N ALA A 183 -13.61 15.37 4.35
CA ALA A 183 -13.56 15.63 2.91
C ALA A 183 -13.79 14.36 2.07
N THR A 184 -13.24 13.23 2.50
CA THR A 184 -13.38 11.93 1.82
C THR A 184 -14.80 11.40 1.90
N ASP A 185 -15.46 11.55 3.05
CA ASP A 185 -16.87 11.17 3.21
C ASP A 185 -17.81 11.98 2.32
N ASP A 186 -17.59 13.30 2.25
CA ASP A 186 -18.34 14.19 1.36
C ASP A 186 -18.09 13.87 -0.13
N GLU A 187 -16.85 13.55 -0.51
CA GLU A 187 -16.51 13.09 -1.87
C GLU A 187 -17.23 11.78 -2.22
N ASN A 188 -17.32 10.84 -1.27
CA ASN A 188 -18.02 9.58 -1.51
C ASN A 188 -19.49 9.81 -1.86
N ARG A 189 -20.17 10.56 -0.99
CA ARG A 189 -21.61 10.87 -1.13
C ARG A 189 -21.94 11.65 -2.40
N LYS A 190 -21.03 12.53 -2.85
CA LYS A 190 -21.28 13.40 -4.00
C LYS A 190 -20.83 12.83 -5.35
N PHE A 191 -19.89 11.88 -5.35
CA PHE A 191 -19.29 11.40 -6.60
C PHE A 191 -18.85 9.94 -6.54
N TYR A 192 -18.03 9.57 -5.56
CA TYR A 192 -17.20 8.38 -5.68
C TYR A 192 -17.98 7.07 -5.57
N GLU A 193 -18.98 6.97 -4.70
CA GLU A 193 -19.81 5.76 -4.54
C GLU A 193 -20.48 5.36 -5.86
N ALA A 194 -21.10 6.33 -6.53
CA ALA A 194 -21.75 6.12 -7.82
C ALA A 194 -20.76 5.79 -8.94
N TYR A 195 -19.60 6.45 -8.94
CA TYR A 195 -18.50 6.13 -9.86
C TYR A 195 -17.99 4.70 -9.65
N TRP A 196 -17.61 4.35 -8.43
CA TRP A 196 -17.06 3.05 -8.06
C TRP A 196 -18.02 1.91 -8.41
N THR A 197 -19.28 2.04 -8.03
CA THR A 197 -20.33 1.06 -8.33
C THR A 197 -20.45 0.81 -9.84
N SER A 198 -20.41 1.88 -10.64
CA SER A 198 -20.49 1.77 -12.10
C SER A 198 -19.25 1.08 -12.70
N GLU A 199 -18.04 1.41 -12.22
CA GLU A 199 -16.79 0.87 -12.75
C GLU A 199 -16.60 -0.60 -12.39
N VAL A 200 -16.91 -0.98 -11.15
CA VAL A 200 -16.85 -2.39 -10.71
C VAL A 200 -17.88 -3.23 -11.45
N ALA A 201 -19.09 -2.71 -11.65
CA ALA A 201 -20.11 -3.39 -12.46
C ALA A 201 -19.62 -3.61 -13.90
N ALA A 202 -19.05 -2.59 -14.54
CA ALA A 202 -18.50 -2.68 -15.89
C ALA A 202 -17.32 -3.68 -15.99
N ARG A 203 -16.57 -3.87 -14.90
CA ARG A 203 -15.36 -4.72 -14.85
C ARG A 203 -15.58 -6.11 -14.26
N ARG A 204 -16.81 -6.51 -13.94
CA ARG A 204 -17.11 -7.85 -13.39
C ARG A 204 -16.44 -8.99 -14.16
N ALA A 205 -16.48 -8.91 -15.49
CA ALA A 205 -15.89 -9.94 -16.35
C ALA A 205 -14.34 -9.94 -16.35
N VAL A 206 -13.71 -8.80 -16.07
CA VAL A 206 -12.26 -8.69 -15.91
C VAL A 206 -11.85 -9.23 -14.55
N ILE A 207 -12.54 -8.82 -13.48
CA ILE A 207 -12.32 -9.31 -12.11
C ILE A 207 -12.41 -10.84 -12.05
N ALA A 208 -13.44 -11.42 -12.66
CA ALA A 208 -13.61 -12.88 -12.70
C ALA A 208 -12.51 -13.59 -13.51
N ALA A 209 -12.02 -12.97 -14.59
CA ALA A 209 -10.90 -13.51 -15.36
C ALA A 209 -9.59 -13.47 -14.56
N THR A 210 -9.32 -12.36 -13.85
CA THR A 210 -8.17 -12.22 -12.96
C THR A 210 -8.23 -13.25 -11.83
N ASP A 211 -9.40 -13.46 -11.20
CA ASP A 211 -9.56 -14.48 -10.15
C ASP A 211 -9.31 -15.88 -10.70
N SER A 212 -9.89 -16.22 -11.85
CA SER A 212 -9.64 -17.52 -12.49
C SER A 212 -8.15 -17.72 -12.81
N MET A 213 -7.47 -16.71 -13.32
CA MET A 213 -6.03 -16.78 -13.63
C MET A 213 -5.19 -16.93 -12.35
N TRP A 214 -5.54 -16.18 -11.31
CA TRP A 214 -4.90 -16.29 -10.00
C TRP A 214 -5.05 -17.68 -9.39
N GLN A 215 -6.27 -18.20 -9.28
CA GLN A 215 -6.53 -19.49 -8.63
C GLN A 215 -5.95 -20.68 -9.41
N ARG A 216 -5.94 -20.62 -10.74
CA ARG A 216 -5.57 -21.77 -11.58
C ARG A 216 -4.11 -21.80 -12.00
N GLN A 217 -3.45 -20.65 -12.09
CA GLN A 217 -2.09 -20.56 -12.65
C GLN A 217 -1.09 -19.97 -11.64
N TRP A 218 -1.34 -18.75 -11.18
CA TRP A 218 -0.35 -18.01 -10.39
C TRP A 218 -0.23 -18.51 -8.96
N ARG A 219 -1.35 -18.68 -8.24
CA ARG A 219 -1.32 -19.15 -6.86
C ARG A 219 -0.68 -20.54 -6.72
N PRO A 220 -1.02 -21.56 -7.55
CA PRO A 220 -0.34 -22.84 -7.48
C PRO A 220 1.17 -22.73 -7.75
N ALA A 221 1.57 -21.90 -8.71
CA ALA A 221 2.99 -21.68 -9.03
C ALA A 221 3.75 -20.98 -7.87
N LEU A 222 3.10 -20.06 -7.17
CA LEU A 222 3.66 -19.32 -6.04
C LEU A 222 3.51 -20.01 -4.68
N GLN A 223 2.82 -21.15 -4.61
CA GLN A 223 2.47 -21.80 -3.34
C GLN A 223 3.70 -22.08 -2.45
N ARG A 224 4.82 -22.51 -3.05
CA ARG A 224 6.05 -22.77 -2.31
C ARG A 224 6.62 -21.48 -1.70
N TYR A 225 6.61 -20.39 -2.46
CA TYR A 225 7.06 -19.09 -1.99
C TYR A 225 6.18 -18.62 -0.82
N LEU A 226 4.86 -18.61 -1.02
CA LEU A 226 3.88 -18.20 0.01
C LEU A 226 4.00 -19.04 1.29
N ASN A 227 4.30 -20.32 1.18
CA ASN A 227 4.54 -21.17 2.35
C ASN A 227 5.80 -20.77 3.11
N ASN A 228 6.89 -20.50 2.38
CA ASN A 228 8.19 -20.16 2.96
C ASN A 228 8.20 -18.75 3.59
N THR A 229 7.42 -17.81 3.05
CA THR A 229 7.27 -16.46 3.59
C THR A 229 6.20 -16.35 4.68
N GLN A 230 5.59 -17.46 5.08
CA GLN A 230 4.47 -17.51 6.03
C GLN A 230 3.23 -16.73 5.57
N GLN A 231 3.09 -16.52 4.26
CA GLN A 231 1.96 -15.86 3.61
C GLN A 231 0.95 -16.87 3.05
N GLN A 232 0.71 -17.94 3.79
CA GLN A 232 -0.18 -19.03 3.39
C GLN A 232 -1.62 -18.54 3.19
N ASN A 233 -2.03 -17.53 3.97
CA ASN A 233 -3.33 -16.86 3.87
C ASN A 233 -3.14 -15.38 3.54
N GLY A 234 -4.07 -14.84 2.76
CA GLY A 234 -4.13 -13.41 2.48
C GLY A 234 -5.30 -13.04 1.59
N GLU A 235 -5.39 -11.79 1.19
CA GLU A 235 -6.38 -11.30 0.25
C GLU A 235 -5.70 -10.43 -0.81
N LEU A 236 -6.10 -10.59 -2.07
CA LEU A 236 -5.64 -9.75 -3.18
C LEU A 236 -6.73 -8.75 -3.52
N TYR A 237 -6.43 -7.45 -3.41
CA TYR A 237 -7.36 -6.38 -3.69
C TYR A 237 -7.07 -5.73 -5.04
N LEU A 238 -8.08 -5.72 -5.91
CA LEU A 238 -8.04 -4.97 -7.16
C LEU A 238 -8.57 -3.56 -6.92
N SER A 239 -7.72 -2.57 -7.19
CA SER A 239 -7.99 -1.17 -6.87
C SER A 239 -8.05 -0.29 -8.12
N LEU A 240 -9.07 0.56 -8.21
CA LEU A 240 -9.22 1.49 -9.34
C LEU A 240 -8.12 2.57 -9.38
N PRO A 241 -7.77 3.25 -8.27
CA PRO A 241 -6.76 4.31 -8.30
C PRO A 241 -5.33 3.83 -8.49
N LEU A 242 -4.99 2.61 -8.06
CA LEU A 242 -3.61 2.11 -8.10
C LEU A 242 -3.12 1.88 -9.53
N GLY A 243 -1.83 2.16 -9.73
CA GLY A 243 -1.08 1.98 -10.96
C GLY A 243 -0.12 0.79 -10.91
N GLY A 244 1.07 0.97 -11.46
CA GLY A 244 2.05 -0.12 -11.64
C GLY A 244 2.73 -0.61 -10.35
N GLU A 245 2.50 0.05 -9.22
CA GLU A 245 3.02 -0.35 -7.90
C GLU A 245 1.87 -0.92 -7.05
N GLY A 246 2.16 -2.01 -6.34
CA GLY A 246 1.22 -2.60 -5.40
C GLY A 246 1.52 -2.15 -3.98
N ARG A 247 0.87 -2.80 -3.01
CA ARG A 247 1.30 -2.74 -1.61
C ARG A 247 0.91 -3.99 -0.86
N THR A 248 1.90 -4.63 -0.25
CA THR A 248 1.67 -5.62 0.82
C THR A 248 1.48 -4.95 2.18
N VAL A 249 0.42 -5.35 2.88
CA VAL A 249 0.18 -5.06 4.31
C VAL A 249 0.07 -6.39 5.06
N GLN A 250 0.79 -6.51 6.17
CA GLN A 250 0.77 -7.70 7.02
C GLN A 250 -0.10 -7.44 8.26
N PHE A 251 -1.09 -8.31 8.48
CA PHE A 251 -1.91 -8.37 9.69
C PHE A 251 -1.40 -9.48 10.60
N GLY A 252 -0.72 -9.08 11.68
CA GLY A 252 -0.16 -10.03 12.63
C GLY A 252 0.73 -11.07 11.95
N LYS A 253 0.75 -12.30 12.47
CA LYS A 253 1.70 -13.33 12.02
C LYS A 253 1.31 -14.07 10.73
N GLN A 254 0.05 -14.03 10.28
CA GLN A 254 -0.43 -14.96 9.22
C GLN A 254 -1.51 -14.45 8.27
N GLN A 255 -1.88 -13.16 8.31
CA GLN A 255 -2.84 -12.61 7.35
C GLN A 255 -2.17 -11.50 6.54
N ASN A 256 -2.30 -11.54 5.23
CA ASN A 256 -1.70 -10.55 4.33
C ASN A 256 -2.77 -9.91 3.46
N ALA A 257 -2.62 -8.63 3.16
CA ALA A 257 -3.38 -7.95 2.13
C ALA A 257 -2.38 -7.49 1.08
N VAL A 258 -2.64 -7.77 -0.20
CA VAL A 258 -1.89 -7.16 -1.29
C VAL A 258 -2.87 -6.34 -2.10
N ALA A 259 -2.66 -5.03 -2.22
CA ALA A 259 -3.44 -4.18 -3.10
C ALA A 259 -2.69 -3.95 -4.40
N VAL A 260 -3.35 -4.17 -5.54
CA VAL A 260 -2.79 -3.98 -6.88
C VAL A 260 -3.78 -3.26 -7.78
N GLN A 261 -3.32 -2.81 -8.93
CA GLN A 261 -4.17 -2.21 -9.94
C GLN A 261 -5.28 -3.15 -10.42
N MET A 262 -6.50 -2.63 -10.52
CA MET A 262 -7.60 -3.29 -11.23
C MET A 262 -7.32 -3.29 -12.74
N PRO A 263 -7.23 -4.44 -13.41
CA PRO A 263 -6.97 -4.45 -14.84
C PRO A 263 -8.09 -3.74 -15.63
N ASP A 264 -7.71 -3.01 -16.69
CA ASP A 264 -8.69 -2.37 -17.59
C ASP A 264 -9.33 -3.37 -18.56
N THR A 265 -8.58 -4.40 -18.94
CA THR A 265 -8.98 -5.45 -19.87
C THR A 265 -8.55 -6.81 -19.33
N ARG A 266 -9.11 -7.89 -19.89
CA ARG A 266 -8.71 -9.26 -19.53
C ARG A 266 -7.25 -9.53 -19.85
N ASP A 267 -6.74 -9.00 -20.97
CA ASP A 267 -5.36 -9.19 -21.39
C ASP A 267 -4.36 -8.54 -20.42
N ASN A 268 -4.79 -7.49 -19.71
CA ASN A 268 -3.98 -6.83 -18.68
C ASN A 268 -4.07 -7.50 -17.30
N ALA A 269 -4.83 -8.59 -17.15
CA ALA A 269 -4.96 -9.27 -15.86
C ALA A 269 -3.61 -9.81 -15.35
N GLU A 270 -2.77 -10.28 -16.26
CA GLU A 270 -1.45 -10.82 -15.92
C GLU A 270 -0.53 -9.75 -15.31
N VAL A 271 -0.65 -8.49 -15.76
CA VAL A 271 0.16 -7.38 -15.22
C VAL A 271 -0.13 -7.18 -13.73
N ALA A 272 -1.39 -7.22 -13.31
CA ALA A 272 -1.75 -7.10 -11.89
C ALA A 272 -1.21 -8.27 -11.04
N LEU A 273 -1.15 -9.48 -11.61
CA LEU A 273 -0.61 -10.65 -10.92
C LEU A 273 0.93 -10.64 -10.88
N TYR A 274 1.58 -10.05 -11.88
CA TYR A 274 3.02 -9.78 -11.82
C TYR A 274 3.36 -8.80 -10.70
N VAL A 275 2.58 -7.72 -10.56
CA VAL A 275 2.74 -6.78 -9.43
C VAL A 275 2.53 -7.52 -8.10
N MET A 276 1.51 -8.36 -7.98
CA MET A 276 1.31 -9.17 -6.77
C MET A 276 2.51 -10.05 -6.45
N ALA A 277 3.14 -10.68 -7.45
CA ALA A 277 4.30 -11.54 -7.23
C ALA A 277 5.59 -10.76 -6.88
N HIS A 278 5.62 -9.45 -7.17
CA HIS A 278 6.73 -8.57 -6.81
C HIS A 278 6.67 -8.09 -5.35
N GLU A 279 5.46 -7.91 -4.84
CA GLU A 279 5.14 -7.43 -3.48
C GLU A 279 5.27 -8.50 -2.38
#